data_AF-A0A1M4WJG6-F1
#
_entry.id   AF-A0A1M4WJG6-F1
#
_cell.length_a   1.000
_cell.length_b   1.000
_cell.length_c   1.000
_cell.angle_alpha   90.00
_cell.angle_beta   90.00
_cell.angle_gamma   90.00
#
_symmetry.space_group_name_H-M   'P 1'
#
loop_
_entity.id
_entity.type
_entity.pdbx_description
1 polymer ?
#
loop_
_entity_poly.entity_id
_entity_poly.type
_entity_poly.pdbx_seq_one_letter_code
_entity_poly.pdbx_strand_id
1 'polypeptide(L)' 'MSDHAGKIQVLGVQEIKREKIFKLRFIQGRNPKWIDIPFFAEYAPKATWFNQHKPAFGEEKFFFEDDRYKLIDTKPFLFE' A
#
# COMPACT_ATOMS: atom_id res chain seq x y z
N MET A 1 -14.46 2.58 -2.58
CA MET A 1 -13.74 1.47 -1.90
C MET A 1 -12.25 1.77 -1.92
N SER A 2 -11.47 1.37 -0.91
CA SER A 2 -10.01 1.65 -0.85
C SER A 2 -9.21 0.82 -1.86
N ASP A 3 -9.16 -0.50 -1.70
CA ASP A 3 -8.66 -1.49 -2.67
C ASP A 3 -9.20 -2.87 -2.27
N HIS A 4 -9.21 -3.84 -3.18
CA HIS A 4 -9.51 -5.23 -2.88
C HIS A 4 -8.45 -5.89 -2.01
N ALA A 5 -7.19 -5.44 -2.11
CA ALA A 5 -6.07 -5.95 -1.29
C ALA A 5 -6.21 -5.58 0.20
N GLY A 6 -6.92 -4.50 0.52
CA GLY A 6 -7.10 -4.04 1.88
C GLY A 6 -7.45 -2.56 2.03
N LYS A 7 -7.33 -2.07 3.27
CA LYS A 7 -7.47 -0.65 3.61
C LYS A 7 -6.09 -0.02 3.72
N ILE A 8 -5.89 1.01 2.91
CA ILE A 8 -4.63 1.77 2.82
C ILE A 8 -4.83 3.11 3.53
N GLN A 9 -3.88 3.49 4.37
CA GLN A 9 -3.81 4.79 5.01
C GLN A 9 -2.73 5.64 4.34
N VAL A 10 -3.05 6.90 4.07
CA VAL A 10 -2.06 7.93 3.72
C VAL A 10 -1.41 8.45 5.00
N LEU A 11 -0.10 8.26 5.13
CA LEU A 11 0.67 8.77 6.27
C LEU A 11 1.10 10.23 6.07
N GLY A 12 1.21 10.66 4.81
CA GLY A 12 1.53 12.02 4.43
C GLY A 12 2.25 12.11 3.10
N VAL A 13 2.70 13.32 2.78
CA VAL A 13 3.56 13.61 1.63
C VAL A 13 4.99 13.70 2.13
N GLN A 14 5.93 13.10 1.39
CA GLN A 14 7.36 13.21 1.66
C GLN A 14 8.09 13.63 0.39
N GLU A 15 9.27 14.24 0.55
CA GLU A 15 10.16 14.53 -0.57
C GLU A 15 11.41 13.67 -0.45
N ILE A 16 11.67 12.84 -1.48
CA ILE A 16 12.83 11.94 -1.56
C ILE A 16 13.47 12.18 -2.91
N LYS A 17 14.79 12.43 -2.97
CA LYS A 17 15.51 12.74 -4.21
C LYS A 17 14.88 13.86 -5.05
N ARG A 18 14.28 14.87 -4.40
CA ARG A 18 13.53 15.99 -5.04
C ARG A 18 12.22 15.57 -5.72
N GLU A 19 11.75 14.36 -5.47
CA GLU A 19 10.45 13.87 -5.92
C GLU A 19 9.47 13.88 -4.76
N LYS A 20 8.32 14.53 -4.96
CA LYS A 20 7.20 14.42 -4.01
C LYS A 20 6.56 13.04 -4.17
N ILE A 21 6.36 12.36 -3.06
CA ILE A 21 5.75 11.04 -2.99
C ILE A 21 4.70 10.99 -1.88
N PHE A 22 3.74 10.08 -2.01
CA PHE A 22 2.86 9.69 -0.92
C PHE A 22 3.49 8.54 -0.14
N LYS A 23 3.56 8.69 1.18
CA LYS A 23 3.90 7.60 2.10
C LYS A 23 2.61 6.92 2.56
N LEU A 24 2.53 5.61 2.39
CA LEU A 24 1.32 4.83 2.61
C LEU A 24 1.62 3.62 3.52
N ARG A 25 0.59 3.04 4.13
CA ARG A 25 0.65 1.71 4.77
C ARG A 25 -0.69 1.00 4.69
N PHE A 26 -0.68 -0.33 4.79
CA PHE A 26 -1.90 -1.08 5.09
C PHE A 26 -2.22 -0.99 6.57
N ILE A 27 -3.47 -0.63 6.89
CA ILE A 27 -4.05 -0.77 8.24
C ILE A 27 -4.86 -2.07 8.37
N GLN A 28 -5.21 -2.67 7.24
CA GLN A 28 -5.87 -3.96 7.12
C GLN A 28 -5.51 -4.51 5.73
N GLY A 29 -5.04 -5.75 5.63
CA GLY A 29 -4.70 -6.39 4.36
C GLY A 29 -5.19 -7.83 4.30
N ARG A 30 -5.36 -8.38 3.09
CA ARG A 30 -5.65 -9.80 2.90
C ARG A 30 -4.50 -10.72 3.31
N ASN A 31 -3.28 -10.19 3.31
CA ASN A 31 -2.10 -10.82 3.88
C ASN A 31 -1.64 -9.97 5.08
N PRO A 32 -1.67 -10.53 6.30
CA PRO A 32 -1.23 -9.82 7.51
C PRO A 32 0.22 -9.36 7.47
N LYS A 33 1.08 -9.98 6.64
CA LYS A 33 2.48 -9.56 6.45
C LYS A 33 2.63 -8.20 5.77
N TRP A 34 1.56 -7.62 5.21
CA TRP A 34 1.62 -6.30 4.58
C TRP A 34 1.30 -5.15 5.54
N ILE A 35 0.73 -5.45 6.71
CA ILE A 35 0.24 -4.45 7.67
C ILE A 35 1.44 -3.74 8.31
N ASP A 36 1.30 -2.43 8.49
CA ASP A 36 2.33 -1.54 9.08
C ASP A 36 3.69 -1.47 8.35
N ILE A 37 3.80 -2.08 7.17
CA ILE A 37 4.96 -1.89 6.29
C ILE A 37 4.72 -0.67 5.39
N PRO A 38 5.57 0.39 5.48
CA PRO A 38 5.44 1.54 4.61
C PRO A 38 5.74 1.19 3.15
N PHE A 39 4.96 1.75 2.24
CA PHE A 39 5.21 1.73 0.81
C PHE A 39 4.92 3.11 0.20
N PHE A 40 5.34 3.31 -1.04
CA PHE A 40 5.35 4.63 -1.66
C PHE A 40 4.59 4.65 -2.98
N ALA A 41 3.85 5.72 -3.21
CA ALA A 41 3.20 6.02 -4.47
C ALA A 41 3.67 7.38 -4.98
N GLU A 42 3.65 7.57 -6.29
CA GLU A 42 3.85 8.88 -6.90
C GLU A 42 2.85 9.90 -6.33
N TYR A 43 3.30 11.14 -6.19
CA TYR A 43 2.43 12.22 -5.75
C TYR A 43 1.42 12.57 -6.84
N ALA A 44 0.18 12.12 -6.65
CA ALA A 44 -0.98 12.40 -7.50
C ALA A 44 -2.06 13.18 -6.72
N PRO A 45 -1.98 14.52 -6.62
CA PRO A 45 -2.91 15.31 -5.79
C PRO A 45 -4.34 15.37 -6.34
N LYS A 46 -4.54 14.96 -7.60
CA LYS A 46 -5.86 14.89 -8.25
C LYS A 46 -6.46 13.48 -8.23
N ALA A 47 -5.76 12.50 -7.66
CA ALA A 47 -6.28 11.16 -7.54
C ALA A 47 -7.38 11.11 -6.47
N THR A 48 -8.53 10.59 -6.85
CA THR A 48 -9.68 10.36 -5.96
C THR A 48 -9.69 8.92 -5.45
N TRP A 49 -9.19 7.99 -6.25
CA TRP A 49 -9.18 6.56 -5.98
C TRP A 49 -7.77 5.99 -6.00
N PHE A 50 -7.52 4.95 -5.20
CA PHE A 50 -6.18 4.38 -5.07
C PHE A 50 -5.65 3.81 -6.39
N ASN A 51 -6.51 3.20 -7.22
CA ASN A 51 -6.14 2.66 -8.52
C ASN A 51 -5.71 3.71 -9.56
N GLN A 52 -5.77 5.00 -9.23
CA GLN A 52 -5.23 6.09 -10.05
C GLN A 52 -3.79 6.45 -9.67
N HIS A 53 -3.26 5.90 -8.57
CA HIS A 53 -1.88 6.06 -8.17
C HIS A 53 -0.99 5.05 -8.86
N LYS A 54 0.27 5.44 -9.04
CA LYS A 54 1.35 4.57 -9.49
C LYS A 54 2.37 4.36 -8.36
N PRO A 55 3.08 3.23 -8.34
CA PRO A 55 4.23 3.05 -7.47
C PRO A 55 5.25 4.19 -7.66
N ALA A 56 5.87 4.64 -6.57
CA ALA A 56 6.95 5.61 -6.67
C ALA A 56 8.22 4.99 -7.29
N PHE A 57 9.19 5.84 -7.64
CA PHE A 57 10.55 5.44 -8.04
C PHE A 57 10.63 4.59 -9.33
N GLY A 58 9.61 4.67 -10.18
CA GLY A 58 9.59 3.96 -11.47
C GLY A 58 9.33 2.45 -11.36
N GLU A 59 8.85 1.97 -10.22
CA GLU A 59 8.44 0.59 -10.03
C GLU A 59 7.20 0.27 -10.90
N GLU A 60 7.17 -0.93 -11.48
CA GLU A 60 6.10 -1.31 -12.42
C GLU A 60 4.76 -1.61 -11.72
N LYS A 61 4.80 -2.12 -10.49
CA LYS A 61 3.63 -2.55 -9.72
C LYS A 61 3.83 -2.41 -8.22
N PHE A 62 2.75 -2.27 -7.45
CA PHE A 62 2.83 -2.37 -6.00
C PHE A 62 3.12 -3.82 -5.57
N PHE A 63 3.84 -3.97 -4.45
CA PHE A 63 4.27 -5.27 -3.91
C PHE A 63 3.13 -6.28 -3.61
N PHE A 64 1.88 -5.82 -3.55
CA PHE A 64 0.70 -6.63 -3.23
C PHE A 64 -0.17 -6.97 -4.45
N GLU A 65 0.15 -6.46 -5.65
CA GLU A 65 -0.75 -6.59 -6.80
C GLU A 65 -1.00 -8.03 -7.23
N ASP A 66 0.04 -8.88 -7.23
CA ASP A 66 -0.07 -10.29 -7.66
C ASP A 66 -1.00 -11.10 -6.74
N ASP A 67 -1.01 -10.78 -5.45
CA ASP A 67 -1.78 -11.47 -4.42
C ASP A 67 -3.04 -10.69 -4.01
N ARG A 68 -3.45 -9.66 -4.75
CA ARG A 68 -4.46 -8.67 -4.31
C ARG A 68 -5.81 -9.25 -3.91
N TYR A 69 -6.18 -10.41 -4.44
CA TYR A 69 -7.45 -11.08 -4.14
C TYR A 69 -7.29 -12.24 -3.15
N LYS A 70 -6.06 -12.69 -2.90
CA LYS A 70 -5.77 -13.87 -2.13
C LYS A 70 -5.86 -13.57 -0.65
N LEU A 71 -6.86 -14.16 0.02
CA LEU A 71 -6.89 -14.20 1.48
C LEU A 71 -5.83 -15.18 1.95
N ILE A 72 -4.87 -14.67 2.74
CA ILE A 72 -3.85 -15.49 3.36
C ILE A 72 -4.19 -15.56 4.85
N ASP A 73 -4.62 -16.75 5.26
CA ASP A 73 -4.79 -17.06 6.67
C ASP A 73 -3.40 -17.32 7.27
N THR A 74 -2.92 -16.37 8.06
CA THR A 74 -1.76 -16.62 8.92
C THR A 74 -2.31 -16.99 10.27
N LYS A 75 -1.90 -18.16 10.81
CA LYS A 75 -2.28 -18.61 12.16
C LYS A 75 -2.35 -17.41 13.12
N PRO A 76 -3.47 -17.22 13.83
CA PRO A 76 -3.68 -16.02 14.61
C PRO A 76 -2.72 -16.04 15.80
N PHE A 77 -1.69 -15.21 15.71
CA PHE A 77 -0.73 -14.93 16.79
C PHE A 77 0.16 -16.11 17.23
N LEU A 78 1.43 -15.77 17.53
CA LEU A 78 2.35 -16.58 18.33
C LEU A 78 1.93 -16.51 19.81
N PHE A 79 0.72 -16.98 20.13
CA PHE A 79 0.33 -17.35 21.48
C PHE A 79 0.14 -18.87 21.53
N GLU A 80 1.18 -19.59 21.09
CA GLU A 80 1.46 -20.98 21.44
C GLU A 80 2.89 -21.02 21.99
#